data_AF-A0A4U8W9D7-F1
#
_entry.id   AF-A0A4U8W9D7-F1
#
_cell.length_a   1.000
_cell.length_b   1.000
_cell.length_c   1.000
_cell.angle_alpha   90.00
_cell.angle_beta   90.00
_cell.angle_gamma   90.00
#
_symmetry.space_group_name_H-M   'P 1'
#
loop_
_entity.id
_entity.type
_entity.pdbx_description
1 polymer ?
#
loop_
_entity_poly.entity_id
_entity_poly.type
_entity_poly.pdbx_seq_one_letter_code
_entity_poly.pdbx_strand_id
1 'polypeptide(L)'
;MHRRVLKTEYSWQTDGVNETRLFVLAALAKRGPMHGHQLRRDARLDRADLWSRVKPGSLYSALHRMAGEGLIRPLRTEQQGALPARTVYEVTDEGLRELRALRDEAFTEIDIRPDPVDLALAVSADLDRELLRGYLDDRIAALKARASHIDHLLDRRWPDQSAADDLIAEHARMRIRSEIEWHEKVLADLDKLDQPH
;
A
#
# COMPACT_ATOMS: atom_id res chain seq x y z
N MET A 1 -23.30 21.70 -31.11
CA MET A 1 -21.87 21.70 -31.47
C MET A 1 -21.10 22.56 -30.48
N HIS A 2 -20.62 21.99 -29.37
CA HIS A 2 -19.66 22.65 -28.48
C HIS A 2 -18.57 21.67 -28.06
N ARG A 3 -17.38 21.94 -28.63
CA ARG A 3 -16.09 21.32 -28.35
C ARG A 3 -15.67 21.66 -26.92
N ARG A 4 -15.25 20.66 -26.16
CA ARG A 4 -14.37 20.84 -24.99
C ARG A 4 -12.99 20.26 -25.35
N VAL A 5 -12.01 21.14 -25.39
CA VAL A 5 -10.60 20.99 -25.80
C VAL A 5 -9.91 21.93 -24.78
N LEU A 6 -8.96 21.60 -23.90
CA LEU A 6 -7.92 20.54 -23.73
C LEU A 6 -7.68 20.37 -22.20
N LYS A 7 -7.44 19.16 -21.66
CA LYS A 7 -6.11 18.54 -21.38
C LYS A 7 -4.94 19.51 -21.15
N THR A 8 -4.32 19.40 -19.97
CA THR A 8 -2.89 19.18 -19.63
C THR A 8 -2.74 19.61 -18.16
N GLU A 9 -2.35 18.74 -17.21
CA GLU A 9 -0.95 18.41 -16.92
C GLU A 9 -0.75 16.98 -16.38
N TYR A 10 0.43 16.46 -16.72
CA TYR A 10 1.06 15.17 -16.45
C TYR A 10 0.89 14.64 -15.00
N SER A 11 0.25 13.49 -14.84
CA SER A 11 0.45 12.61 -13.68
C SER A 11 0.50 11.17 -14.19
N TRP A 12 1.70 10.67 -14.44
CA TRP A 12 1.90 9.23 -14.55
C TRP A 12 1.91 8.69 -13.12
N GLN A 13 1.04 7.72 -12.84
CA GLN A 13 0.80 7.05 -11.55
C GLN A 13 -0.33 7.61 -10.67
N THR A 14 -1.57 7.45 -11.12
CA THR A 14 -2.74 7.25 -10.21
C THR A 14 -3.69 6.16 -10.70
N ASP A 15 -3.22 5.17 -11.46
CA ASP A 15 -4.09 4.11 -11.99
C ASP A 15 -4.23 2.95 -10.98
N GLY A 16 -4.65 3.27 -9.76
CA GLY A 16 -5.01 2.26 -8.78
C GLY A 16 -5.79 2.86 -7.63
N VAL A 17 -6.59 2.01 -7.00
CA VAL A 17 -7.44 2.36 -5.84
C VAL A 17 -6.67 3.23 -4.86
N ASN A 18 -7.27 4.33 -4.42
CA ASN A 18 -6.67 5.20 -3.42
C ASN A 18 -6.68 4.51 -2.04
N GLU A 19 -5.64 3.72 -1.78
CA GLU A 19 -5.47 2.91 -0.57
C GLU A 19 -5.58 3.76 0.72
N THR A 20 -5.08 5.01 0.69
CA THR A 20 -5.14 5.91 1.86
C THR A 20 -6.56 6.38 2.14
N ARG A 21 -7.31 6.74 1.10
CA ARG A 21 -8.71 7.14 1.23
C ARG A 21 -9.57 5.96 1.69
N LEU A 22 -9.36 4.77 1.10
CA LEU A 22 -10.03 3.53 1.50
C LEU A 22 -9.79 3.24 2.99
N PHE A 23 -8.54 3.31 3.45
CA PHE A 23 -8.19 3.11 4.85
C PHE A 23 -8.90 4.12 5.78
N VAL A 24 -8.80 5.42 5.50
CA VAL A 24 -9.37 6.46 6.36
C VAL A 24 -10.89 6.32 6.47
N LEU A 25 -11.58 6.15 5.34
CA LEU A 25 -13.03 6.02 5.32
C LEU A 25 -13.48 4.74 6.03
N ALA A 26 -12.79 3.61 5.81
CA ALA A 26 -13.09 2.35 6.49
C ALA A 26 -12.88 2.46 8.02
N ALA A 27 -11.80 3.11 8.46
CA ALA A 27 -11.51 3.31 9.87
C ALA A 27 -12.58 4.16 10.55
N LEU A 28 -12.94 5.30 9.95
CA LEU A 28 -13.98 6.20 10.47
C LEU A 28 -15.36 5.53 10.47
N ALA A 29 -15.71 4.76 9.44
CA ALA A 29 -16.97 4.05 9.37
C ALA A 29 -17.08 2.91 10.39
N LYS A 30 -15.99 2.16 10.63
CA LYS A 30 -15.98 1.01 11.56
C LYS A 30 -15.86 1.42 13.03
N ARG A 31 -14.99 2.39 13.33
CA ARG A 31 -14.59 2.74 14.71
C ARG A 31 -15.19 4.07 15.18
N GLY A 32 -15.85 4.81 14.29
CA GLY A 32 -16.47 6.10 14.59
C GLY A 32 -15.50 7.30 14.50
N PRO A 33 -15.95 8.49 14.93
CA PRO A 33 -15.19 9.72 14.79
C PRO A 33 -13.85 9.71 15.53
N MET A 34 -12.77 10.11 14.88
CA MET A 34 -11.42 10.12 15.49
C MET A 34 -10.50 11.20 14.93
N HIS A 35 -9.44 11.51 15.68
CA HIS A 35 -8.47 12.52 15.29
C HIS A 35 -7.37 11.95 14.37
N GLY A 36 -6.77 12.79 13.53
CA GLY A 36 -5.74 12.37 12.56
C GLY A 36 -4.54 11.63 13.18
N HIS A 37 -4.14 11.99 14.41
CA HIS A 37 -3.07 11.25 15.11
C HIS A 37 -3.43 9.80 15.47
N GLN A 38 -4.73 9.50 15.66
CA GLN A 38 -5.22 8.16 15.98
C GLN A 38 -5.25 7.35 14.70
N LEU A 39 -5.80 7.89 13.61
CA LEU A 39 -5.70 7.27 12.29
C LEU A 39 -4.23 6.99 11.90
N ARG A 40 -3.30 7.90 12.22
CA ARG A 40 -1.86 7.70 11.95
C ARG A 40 -1.26 6.60 12.80
N ARG A 41 -1.62 6.55 14.07
CA ARG A 41 -1.17 5.50 14.98
C ARG A 41 -1.75 4.17 14.54
N ASP A 42 -3.03 4.12 14.22
CA ASP A 42 -3.71 2.95 13.69
C ASP A 42 -3.07 2.53 12.36
N ALA A 43 -2.74 3.43 11.43
CA ALA A 43 -2.01 3.05 10.21
C ALA A 43 -0.61 2.45 10.45
N ARG A 44 0.01 2.76 11.60
CA ARG A 44 1.34 2.23 11.99
C ARG A 44 1.26 0.96 12.81
N LEU A 45 0.18 0.82 13.59
CA LEU A 45 -0.03 -0.30 14.52
C LEU A 45 -0.91 -1.39 13.89
N ASP A 46 -1.85 -1.01 13.03
CA ASP A 46 -2.59 -1.91 12.18
C ASP A 46 -1.69 -2.38 11.04
N ARG A 47 -2.07 -3.57 10.57
CA ARG A 47 -1.47 -4.42 9.54
C ARG A 47 -1.31 -3.77 8.16
N ALA A 48 -1.30 -2.44 8.04
CA ALA A 48 -1.07 -1.74 6.78
C ALA A 48 0.20 -2.26 6.08
N ASP A 49 1.24 -2.65 6.83
CA ASP A 49 2.43 -3.31 6.27
C ASP A 49 2.12 -4.60 5.45
N LEU A 50 0.99 -5.25 5.68
CA LEU A 50 0.51 -6.45 4.97
C LEU A 50 -0.37 -6.14 3.75
N TRP A 51 -1.09 -5.01 3.73
CA TRP A 51 -2.14 -4.76 2.71
C TRP A 51 -2.24 -3.33 2.16
N SER A 52 -1.48 -2.36 2.69
CA SER A 52 -1.52 -0.98 2.21
C SER A 52 -0.19 -0.25 2.31
N ARG A 53 0.13 0.51 1.26
CA ARG A 53 1.22 1.47 1.20
C ARG A 53 0.88 2.80 1.87
N VAL A 54 -0.13 2.87 2.74
CA VAL A 54 -0.45 4.08 3.51
C VAL A 54 0.81 4.53 4.26
N LYS A 55 1.40 5.63 3.77
CA LYS A 55 2.52 6.27 4.45
C LYS A 55 1.96 7.18 5.55
N PRO A 56 2.38 7.04 6.82
CA PRO A 56 1.91 7.90 7.91
C PRO A 56 2.14 9.41 7.67
N GLY A 57 3.05 9.77 6.76
CA GLY A 57 3.33 11.16 6.37
C GLY A 57 2.30 11.78 5.42
N SER A 58 1.63 10.99 4.58
CA SER A 58 0.63 11.49 3.63
C SER A 58 -0.78 11.60 4.23
N LEU A 59 -0.98 11.08 5.44
CA LEU A 59 -2.31 11.00 6.04
C LEU A 59 -2.93 12.38 6.31
N TYR A 60 -2.15 13.36 6.76
CA TYR A 60 -2.69 14.69 7.06
C TYR A 60 -3.10 15.45 5.80
N SER A 61 -2.31 15.38 4.73
CA SER A 61 -2.69 15.97 3.45
C SER A 61 -3.90 15.26 2.85
N ALA A 62 -3.98 13.93 2.99
CA ALA A 62 -5.16 13.17 2.60
C ALA A 62 -6.42 13.59 3.38
N LEU A 63 -6.33 13.73 4.70
CA LEU A 63 -7.45 14.21 5.53
C LEU A 63 -7.92 15.61 5.11
N HIS A 64 -6.98 16.53 4.89
CA HIS A 64 -7.32 17.89 4.46
C HIS A 64 -8.04 17.88 3.09
N ARG A 65 -7.51 17.10 2.14
CA ARG A 65 -8.12 16.94 0.81
C ARG A 65 -9.51 16.31 0.89
N MET A 66 -9.65 15.22 1.64
CA MET A 66 -10.93 14.52 1.82
C MET A 66 -11.98 15.40 2.52
N ALA A 67 -11.56 16.29 3.43
CA ALA A 67 -12.44 17.27 4.05
C ALA A 67 -12.89 18.33 3.04
N GLY A 68 -11.98 18.83 2.19
CA GLY A 68 -12.30 19.75 1.08
C GLY A 68 -13.22 19.13 0.03
N GLU A 69 -13.11 17.82 -0.19
CA GLU A 69 -13.98 17.03 -1.08
C GLU A 69 -15.33 16.65 -0.41
N GLY A 70 -15.52 16.95 0.87
CA GLY A 70 -16.76 16.63 1.60
C GLY A 70 -16.95 15.15 1.96
N LEU A 71 -15.91 14.33 1.83
CA LEU A 71 -15.94 12.89 2.19
C LEU A 71 -15.89 12.67 3.70
N ILE A 72 -15.25 13.59 4.41
CA ILE A 72 -15.20 13.65 5.87
C ILE A 72 -15.51 15.08 6.31
N ARG A 73 -15.95 15.25 7.56
CA ARG A 73 -16.15 16.58 8.15
C ARG A 73 -15.58 16.67 9.56
N PRO A 74 -15.09 17.86 9.98
CA PRO A 74 -14.72 18.08 11.36
C PRO A 74 -15.98 18.00 12.23
N LEU A 75 -15.96 17.11 13.23
CA LEU A 75 -17.04 16.98 14.21
C LEU A 75 -16.81 17.94 15.39
N ARG A 76 -15.57 17.98 15.91
CA ARG A 76 -15.17 18.84 17.02
C ARG A 76 -13.65 19.00 17.07
N THR A 77 -13.21 20.00 17.81
CA THR A 77 -11.81 20.21 18.14
C THR A 77 -11.61 19.96 19.63
N GLU A 78 -10.66 19.08 19.97
CA GLU A 78 -10.32 18.72 21.34
C GLU A 78 -8.93 19.27 21.68
N GLN A 79 -8.79 19.88 22.86
CA GLN A 79 -7.48 20.32 23.36
C GLN A 79 -7.28 19.80 24.78
N GLN A 80 -6.28 18.95 24.99
CA GLN A 80 -5.89 18.48 26.32
C GLN A 80 -4.78 19.37 26.88
N GLY A 81 -5.13 20.22 27.85
CA GLY A 81 -4.18 21.11 28.52
C GLY A 81 -3.47 22.04 27.54
N ALA A 82 -2.13 22.14 27.66
CA ALA A 82 -1.29 22.97 26.81
C ALA A 82 -0.91 22.32 25.45
N LEU A 83 -1.45 21.14 25.12
CA LEU A 83 -1.15 20.49 23.84
C LEU A 83 -1.86 21.21 22.68
N PRO A 84 -1.34 21.08 21.44
CA PRO A 84 -2.05 21.56 20.25
C PRO A 84 -3.44 20.95 20.14
N ALA A 85 -4.40 21.77 19.72
CA ALA A 85 -5.76 21.34 19.47
C ALA A 85 -5.81 20.28 18.34
N ARG A 86 -6.62 19.25 18.52
CA ARG A 86 -6.79 18.12 17.61
C ARG A 86 -8.20 18.11 17.06
N THR A 87 -8.32 18.08 15.73
CA THR A 87 -9.61 17.93 15.07
C THR A 87 -10.02 16.46 15.01
N VAL A 88 -11.22 16.17 15.50
CA VAL A 88 -11.91 14.89 15.35
C VAL A 88 -12.72 14.95 14.06
N TYR A 89 -12.50 13.98 13.17
CA TYR A 89 -13.23 13.86 11.91
C TYR A 89 -14.27 12.77 12.01
N GLU A 90 -15.36 12.91 11.26
CA GLU A 90 -16.35 11.88 11.01
C GLU A 90 -16.59 11.71 9.52
N VAL A 91 -17.00 10.51 9.11
CA VAL A 91 -17.34 10.21 7.71
C VAL A 91 -18.71 10.79 7.36
N THR A 92 -18.87 11.30 6.13
CA THR A 92 -20.15 11.79 5.60
C THR A 92 -20.88 10.71 4.79
N ASP A 93 -22.12 10.97 4.38
CA ASP A 93 -22.85 10.06 3.47
C ASP A 93 -22.14 9.91 2.12
N GLU A 94 -21.49 10.98 1.63
CA GLU A 94 -20.65 10.92 0.44
C GLU A 94 -19.40 10.08 0.69
N GLY A 95 -18.75 10.25 1.84
CA GLY A 95 -17.63 9.38 2.25
C GLY A 95 -18.01 7.90 2.33
N LEU A 96 -19.24 7.58 2.75
CA LEU A 96 -19.73 6.20 2.76
C LEU A 96 -20.01 5.66 1.35
N ARG A 97 -20.44 6.50 0.41
CA ARG A 97 -20.58 6.12 -1.02
C ARG A 97 -19.22 5.85 -1.63
N GLU A 98 -18.27 6.76 -1.43
CA GLU A 98 -16.89 6.63 -1.89
C GLU A 98 -16.22 5.39 -1.32
N LEU A 99 -16.43 5.08 -0.02
CA LEU A 99 -15.93 3.86 0.59
C LEU A 99 -16.42 2.59 -0.12
N ARG A 100 -17.69 2.57 -0.55
CA ARG A 100 -18.23 1.43 -1.31
C ARG A 100 -17.58 1.36 -2.69
N ALA A 101 -17.50 2.48 -3.41
CA ALA A 101 -16.88 2.53 -4.73
C ALA A 101 -15.41 2.05 -4.70
N LEU A 102 -14.60 2.53 -3.75
CA LEU A 102 -13.20 2.12 -3.60
C LEU A 102 -13.05 0.63 -3.26
N ARG A 103 -13.99 0.06 -2.50
CA ARG A 103 -14.00 -1.38 -2.20
C ARG A 103 -14.33 -2.18 -3.44
N ASP A 104 -15.35 -1.77 -4.18
CA ASP A 104 -15.77 -2.45 -5.40
C ASP A 104 -14.63 -2.41 -6.42
N GLU A 105 -14.02 -1.24 -6.63
CA GLU A 105 -12.84 -1.06 -7.48
C GLU A 105 -11.68 -1.99 -7.06
N ALA A 106 -11.40 -2.10 -5.75
CA ALA A 106 -10.34 -2.99 -5.25
C ALA A 106 -10.59 -4.48 -5.49
N PHE A 107 -11.84 -4.90 -5.68
CA PHE A 107 -12.20 -6.27 -5.99
C PHE A 107 -12.34 -6.54 -7.50
N THR A 108 -12.68 -5.52 -8.29
CA THR A 108 -12.98 -5.69 -9.72
C THR A 108 -11.82 -5.30 -10.62
N GLU A 109 -11.02 -4.32 -10.23
CA GLU A 109 -9.87 -3.86 -11.00
C GLU A 109 -8.65 -4.74 -10.72
N ILE A 110 -8.08 -5.29 -11.79
CA ILE A 110 -6.89 -6.15 -11.73
C ILE A 110 -5.70 -5.32 -12.15
N ASP A 111 -4.87 -4.91 -11.19
CA ASP A 111 -3.62 -4.18 -11.42
C ASP A 111 -2.42 -4.96 -10.87
N ILE A 112 -1.71 -5.65 -11.77
CA ILE A 112 -0.40 -6.27 -11.50
C ILE A 112 0.66 -5.31 -12.02
N ARG A 113 1.22 -4.48 -11.14
CA ARG A 113 2.26 -3.52 -11.50
C ARG A 113 3.56 -4.26 -11.85
N PRO A 114 4.20 -3.95 -12.99
CA PRO A 114 5.54 -4.46 -13.30
C PRO A 114 6.54 -4.11 -12.20
N ASP A 115 7.39 -5.06 -11.80
CA ASP A 115 8.46 -4.79 -10.83
C ASP A 115 9.65 -4.15 -11.56
N PRO A 116 10.20 -3.02 -11.06
CA PRO A 116 11.40 -2.40 -11.63
C PRO A 116 12.61 -3.34 -11.76
N VAL A 117 12.68 -4.43 -10.99
CA VAL A 117 13.75 -5.43 -11.10
C VAL A 117 13.77 -6.11 -12.47
N ASP A 118 12.61 -6.30 -13.10
CA ASP A 118 12.54 -6.91 -14.44
C ASP A 118 13.11 -5.96 -15.50
N LEU A 119 12.87 -4.66 -15.34
CA LEU A 119 13.51 -3.64 -16.17
C LEU A 119 15.02 -3.58 -15.93
N ALA A 120 15.45 -3.66 -14.66
CA ALA A 120 16.87 -3.71 -14.31
C ALA A 120 17.57 -4.93 -14.94
N LEU A 121 16.90 -6.08 -14.96
CA LEU A 121 17.37 -7.30 -15.63
C LEU A 121 17.44 -7.12 -17.15
N ALA A 122 16.45 -6.46 -17.76
CA ALA A 122 16.45 -6.19 -19.20
C ALA A 122 17.61 -5.27 -19.65
N VAL A 123 18.16 -4.47 -18.73
CA VAL A 123 19.27 -3.54 -19.00
C VAL A 123 20.56 -3.94 -18.30
N SER A 124 20.71 -5.18 -17.84
CA SER A 124 21.89 -5.63 -17.09
C SER A 124 23.05 -6.15 -17.95
N ALA A 125 23.01 -5.98 -19.27
CA ALA A 125 23.98 -6.56 -20.20
C ALA A 125 25.41 -6.04 -20.02
N ASP A 126 25.60 -4.86 -19.44
CA ASP A 126 26.91 -4.25 -19.16
C ASP A 126 27.39 -4.48 -17.72
N LEU A 127 26.59 -5.14 -16.88
CA LEU A 127 26.90 -5.36 -15.47
C LEU A 127 27.84 -6.56 -15.28
N ASP A 128 28.81 -6.43 -14.39
CA ASP A 128 29.64 -7.56 -13.97
C ASP A 128 28.77 -8.69 -13.38
N ARG A 129 29.09 -9.92 -13.77
CA ARG A 129 28.28 -11.11 -13.42
C ARG A 129 28.28 -11.41 -11.93
N GLU A 130 29.42 -11.27 -11.26
CA GLU A 130 29.51 -11.49 -9.82
C GLU A 130 28.79 -10.38 -9.06
N LEU A 131 28.82 -9.15 -9.59
CA LEU A 131 28.04 -8.05 -9.05
C LEU A 131 26.52 -8.27 -9.20
N LEU A 132 26.05 -8.71 -10.37
CA LEU A 132 24.64 -9.06 -10.59
C LEU A 132 24.19 -10.19 -9.65
N ARG A 133 25.01 -11.24 -9.53
CA ARG A 133 24.79 -12.34 -8.59
C ARG A 133 24.64 -11.81 -7.16
N GLY A 134 25.56 -10.96 -6.71
CA GLY A 134 25.50 -10.34 -5.39
C GLY A 134 24.22 -9.57 -5.14
N TYR A 135 23.76 -8.76 -6.11
CA TYR A 135 22.48 -8.04 -5.98
C TYR A 135 21.27 -8.97 -5.87
N LEU A 136 21.25 -10.07 -6.63
CA LEU A 136 20.18 -11.06 -6.57
C LEU A 136 20.19 -11.81 -5.24
N ASP A 137 21.36 -12.21 -4.74
CA ASP A 137 21.52 -12.87 -3.44
C ASP A 137 21.06 -11.97 -2.29
N ASP A 138 21.47 -10.69 -2.29
CA ASP A 138 21.02 -9.69 -1.30
C ASP A 138 19.51 -9.50 -1.34
N ARG A 139 18.92 -9.45 -2.55
CA ARG A 139 17.47 -9.31 -2.71
C ARG A 139 16.73 -10.55 -2.21
N ILE A 140 17.21 -11.76 -2.51
CA ILE A 140 16.65 -13.01 -1.97
C ILE A 140 16.71 -13.02 -0.45
N ALA A 141 17.84 -12.61 0.14
CA ALA A 141 17.99 -12.52 1.60
C ALA A 141 16.99 -11.54 2.23
N ALA A 142 16.81 -10.35 1.62
CA ALA A 142 15.84 -9.37 2.08
C ALA A 142 14.38 -9.87 1.97
N LEU A 143 14.04 -10.57 0.88
CA LEU A 143 12.72 -11.18 0.69
C LEU A 143 12.46 -12.28 1.72
N LYS A 144 13.45 -13.16 1.98
CA LYS A 144 13.37 -14.19 3.03
C LYS A 144 13.16 -13.58 4.42
N ALA A 145 13.90 -12.52 4.75
CA ALA A 145 13.71 -11.79 6.01
C ALA A 145 12.29 -11.20 6.12
N ARG A 146 11.74 -10.68 5.01
CA ARG A 146 10.36 -10.17 4.99
C ARG A 146 9.31 -11.28 5.13
N ALA A 147 9.53 -12.44 4.53
CA ALA A 147 8.66 -13.62 4.72
C ALA A 147 8.64 -14.04 6.20
N SER A 148 9.80 -14.18 6.83
CA SER A 148 9.89 -14.53 8.26
C SER A 148 9.22 -13.48 9.16
N HIS A 149 9.30 -12.20 8.81
CA HIS A 149 8.59 -11.16 9.53
C HIS A 149 7.06 -11.37 9.48
N ILE A 150 6.50 -11.74 8.33
CA ILE A 150 5.06 -12.02 8.18
C ILE A 150 4.67 -13.29 8.94
N ASP A 151 5.49 -14.34 8.87
CA ASP A 151 5.24 -15.57 9.63
C ASP A 151 5.18 -15.28 11.15
N HIS A 152 6.09 -14.45 11.66
CA HIS A 152 6.06 -14.02 13.07
C HIS A 152 4.84 -13.17 13.44
N LEU A 153 4.27 -12.42 12.50
CA LEU A 153 2.99 -11.75 12.71
C LEU A 153 1.88 -12.80 12.81
N LEU A 154 1.83 -13.76 11.89
CA LEU A 154 0.82 -14.83 11.89
C LEU A 154 0.82 -15.68 13.17
N ASP A 155 1.98 -15.98 13.73
CA ASP A 155 2.11 -16.79 14.95
C ASP A 155 1.48 -16.15 16.19
N ARG A 156 1.41 -14.81 16.22
CA ARG A 156 0.90 -14.07 17.39
C ARG A 156 -0.60 -13.82 17.23
N ARG A 157 -1.45 -14.83 17.39
CA ARG A 157 -2.92 -14.64 17.37
C ARG A 157 -3.35 -13.54 18.35
N TRP A 158 -4.23 -12.62 17.92
CA TRP A 158 -4.70 -11.48 18.75
C TRP A 158 -6.20 -11.52 19.05
N PRO A 159 -6.67 -10.81 20.11
CA PRO A 159 -8.05 -10.88 20.59
C PRO A 159 -9.15 -10.51 19.57
N ASP A 160 -8.83 -9.82 18.47
CA ASP A 160 -9.79 -9.38 17.43
C ASP A 160 -9.38 -9.80 16.01
N GLN A 161 -8.59 -10.87 15.86
CA GLN A 161 -8.19 -11.35 14.53
C GLN A 161 -9.40 -11.93 13.77
N SER A 162 -9.63 -11.41 12.58
CA SER A 162 -10.67 -11.89 11.67
C SER A 162 -10.11 -12.87 10.64
N ALA A 163 -10.98 -13.70 10.05
CA ALA A 163 -10.59 -14.58 8.94
C ALA A 163 -10.02 -13.81 7.73
N ALA A 164 -10.45 -12.57 7.53
CA ALA A 164 -9.89 -11.72 6.48
C ALA A 164 -8.41 -11.38 6.75
N ASP A 165 -8.03 -11.22 8.02
CA ASP A 165 -6.65 -10.94 8.39
C ASP A 165 -5.74 -12.13 8.10
N ASP A 166 -6.22 -13.35 8.34
CA ASP A 166 -5.50 -14.58 8.02
C ASP A 166 -5.29 -14.71 6.50
N LEU A 167 -6.33 -14.45 5.71
CA LEU A 167 -6.26 -14.48 4.24
C LEU A 167 -5.32 -13.41 3.69
N ILE A 168 -5.34 -12.20 4.25
CA ILE A 168 -4.45 -11.11 3.85
C ILE A 168 -2.99 -11.49 4.09
N ALA A 169 -2.69 -12.03 5.28
CA ALA A 169 -1.35 -12.42 5.65
C ALA A 169 -0.84 -13.61 4.82
N GLU A 170 -1.67 -14.63 4.58
CA GLU A 170 -1.30 -15.74 3.68
C GLU A 170 -1.09 -15.25 2.25
N HIS A 171 -1.92 -14.33 1.75
CA HIS A 171 -1.71 -13.73 0.42
C HIS A 171 -0.38 -12.98 0.34
N ALA A 172 -0.03 -12.18 1.35
CA ALA A 172 1.27 -11.51 1.41
C ALA A 172 2.45 -12.50 1.39
N ARG A 173 2.32 -13.62 2.13
CA ARG A 173 3.29 -14.72 2.16
C ARG A 173 3.42 -15.41 0.81
N MET A 174 2.31 -15.70 0.13
CA MET A 174 2.32 -16.28 -1.22
C MET A 174 3.07 -15.39 -2.20
N ARG A 175 2.80 -14.08 -2.19
CA ARG A 175 3.47 -13.12 -3.08
C ARG A 175 4.98 -13.08 -2.86
N ILE A 176 5.44 -12.97 -1.61
CA ILE A 176 6.89 -12.93 -1.33
C ILE A 176 7.58 -14.23 -1.71
N ARG A 177 6.91 -15.37 -1.54
CA ARG A 177 7.46 -16.66 -1.96
C ARG A 177 7.64 -16.72 -3.48
N SER A 178 6.63 -16.28 -4.23
CA SER A 178 6.75 -16.19 -5.70
C SER A 178 7.88 -15.25 -6.12
N GLU A 179 8.11 -14.15 -5.40
CA GLU A 179 9.28 -13.29 -5.64
C GLU A 179 10.60 -14.03 -5.36
N ILE A 180 10.72 -14.76 -4.26
CA ILE A 180 11.93 -15.56 -3.97
C ILE A 180 12.18 -16.57 -5.08
N GLU A 181 11.16 -17.33 -5.47
CA GLU A 181 11.22 -18.33 -6.54
C GLU A 181 11.64 -17.70 -7.88
N TRP A 182 11.13 -16.51 -8.20
CA TRP A 182 11.53 -15.76 -9.40
C TRP A 182 13.03 -15.41 -9.38
N HIS A 183 13.53 -14.86 -8.28
CA HIS A 183 14.94 -14.46 -8.19
C HIS A 183 15.88 -15.67 -8.17
N GLU A 184 15.50 -16.76 -7.50
CA GLU A 184 16.24 -18.03 -7.54
C GLU A 184 16.29 -18.60 -8.96
N LYS A 185 15.20 -18.46 -9.73
CA LYS A 185 15.19 -18.82 -11.16
C LYS A 185 16.14 -17.95 -11.99
N VAL A 186 16.11 -16.62 -11.81
CA VAL A 186 17.02 -15.71 -12.51
C VAL A 186 18.47 -16.05 -12.18
N LEU A 187 18.78 -16.33 -10.91
CA LEU A 187 20.11 -16.73 -10.44
C LEU A 187 20.60 -18.02 -11.11
N ALA A 188 19.70 -19.00 -11.29
CA ALA A 188 20.00 -20.27 -11.94
C ALA A 188 20.18 -20.14 -13.47
N ASP A 189 19.52 -19.16 -14.08
CA ASP A 189 19.56 -18.89 -15.52
C ASP A 189 20.56 -17.78 -15.91
N LEU A 190 21.39 -17.29 -14.97
CA LEU A 190 22.32 -16.18 -15.21
C LEU A 190 23.19 -16.37 -16.46
N ASP A 191 23.64 -17.60 -16.74
CA ASP A 191 24.51 -17.88 -17.90
C ASP A 191 23.79 -17.79 -19.24
N LYS A 192 22.46 -17.77 -19.24
CA LYS A 192 21.63 -17.64 -20.45
C LYS A 192 21.36 -16.19 -20.81
N LEU A 193 21.61 -15.25 -19.90
CA LEU A 193 21.37 -13.82 -20.12
C LEU A 193 22.35 -13.17 -21.11
N ASP A 194 23.52 -13.79 -21.35
CA ASP A 194 24.58 -13.27 -22.23
C ASP A 194 24.41 -13.69 -23.69
N GLN A 195 23.42 -14.52 -24.01
CA GLN A 195 23.24 -15.00 -25.38
C GLN A 195 22.55 -13.89 -26.20
N PRO A 196 23.21 -13.32 -27.22
CA PRO A 196 22.52 -12.41 -28.13
C PRO A 196 21.36 -13.16 -28.80
N HIS A 197 20.21 -12.50 -28.88
CA HIS A 197 19.06 -12.95 -29.66
C HIS A 197 19.40 -13.15 -31.14
#